data_AF-A0A2B7YV58-F1
#
_entry.id   AF-A0A2B7YV58-F1
#
_cell.length_a   1.000
_cell.length_b   1.000
_cell.length_c   1.000
_cell.angle_alpha   90.00
_cell.angle_beta   90.00
_cell.angle_gamma   90.00
#
_symmetry.space_group_name_H-M   'P 1'
#
loop_
_entity.id
_entity.type
_entity.pdbx_description
1 polymer ?
#
loop_
_entity_poly.entity_id
_entity_poly.type
_entity_poly.pdbx_seq_one_letter_code
_entity_poly.pdbx_strand_id
1 'polypeptide(L)'
;MKRLTSDEVKKIYQENISEKTKDYDITHYCYYPIVIEDKDDIYFSKKWGINSEGELIYNFKKNWFVNLKMYEENKSFCKGIYSK
;
A
#
# COMPACT_ATOMS: atom_id res chain seq x y z
N MET A 1 15.91 -4.15 -4.74
CA MET A 1 15.10 -3.54 -3.65
C MET A 1 14.67 -4.65 -2.72
N LYS A 2 14.60 -4.41 -1.41
CA LYS A 2 14.13 -5.39 -0.43
C LYS A 2 12.59 -5.45 -0.47
N ARG A 3 12.01 -6.65 -0.49
CA ARG A 3 10.55 -6.84 -0.29
C ARG A 3 10.18 -6.41 1.13
N LEU A 4 9.22 -5.50 1.25
CA LEU A 4 8.76 -4.98 2.53
C LEU A 4 7.79 -5.94 3.20
N THR A 5 7.85 -6.03 4.52
CA THR A 5 6.79 -6.66 5.33
C THR A 5 5.59 -5.73 5.50
N SER A 6 4.45 -6.28 5.93
CA SER A 6 3.26 -5.50 6.31
C SER A 6 3.59 -4.41 7.33
N ASP A 7 4.44 -4.71 8.30
CA ASP A 7 4.82 -3.77 9.36
C ASP A 7 5.78 -2.69 8.85
N GLU A 8 6.70 -3.02 7.93
CA GLU A 8 7.55 -2.02 7.27
C GLU A 8 6.71 -1.04 6.43
N VAL A 9 5.70 -1.54 5.71
CA VAL A 9 4.75 -0.72 4.95
C VAL A 9 3.98 0.23 5.87
N LYS A 10 3.45 -0.27 6.99
CA LYS A 10 2.76 0.56 7.99
C LYS A 10 3.69 1.59 8.61
N LYS A 11 4.93 1.23 8.89
CA LYS A 11 5.93 2.17 9.43
C LYS A 11 6.20 3.31 8.45
N ILE A 12 6.46 2.99 7.18
CA ILE A 12 6.62 4.01 6.12
C ILE A 12 5.39 4.90 6.04
N TYR A 13 4.18 4.32 6.07
CA TYR A 13 2.95 5.10 6.07
C TYR A 13 2.90 6.10 7.22
N GLN A 14 3.12 5.66 8.47
CA GLN A 14 3.09 6.52 9.66
C GLN A 14 4.14 7.63 9.62
N GLU A 15 5.35 7.33 9.13
CA GLU A 15 6.45 8.30 9.01
C GLU A 15 6.23 9.33 7.87
N ASN A 16 5.32 9.05 6.93
CA ASN A 16 5.09 9.84 5.72
C ASN A 16 3.61 10.24 5.51
N ILE A 17 2.82 10.26 6.59
CA ILE A 17 1.44 10.77 6.56
C ILE A 17 1.45 12.21 6.07
N SER A 18 0.56 12.53 5.13
CA SER A 18 0.44 13.86 4.53
C SER A 18 -0.99 14.38 4.65
N GLU A 19 -1.62 14.74 3.55
CA GLU A 19 -2.94 15.37 3.49
C GLU A 19 -4.06 14.47 4.03
N LYS A 20 -4.98 15.06 4.82
CA LYS A 20 -6.22 14.40 5.25
C LYS A 20 -7.13 14.11 4.07
N THR A 21 -7.86 13.00 4.14
CA THR A 21 -8.86 12.63 3.13
C THR A 21 -9.99 11.79 3.75
N LYS A 22 -11.01 11.51 2.94
CA LYS A 22 -12.10 10.57 3.23
C LYS A 22 -12.26 9.52 2.13
N ASP A 23 -11.28 9.42 1.23
CA ASP A 23 -11.30 8.46 0.13
C ASP A 23 -11.11 7.03 0.64
N TYR A 24 -12.00 6.10 0.27
CA TYR A 24 -11.85 4.66 0.57
C TYR A 24 -11.53 4.36 2.05
N ASP A 25 -12.14 5.12 2.96
CA ASP A 25 -11.97 4.99 4.42
C ASP A 25 -10.51 5.12 4.92
N ILE A 26 -9.63 5.73 4.13
CA ILE A 26 -8.32 6.18 4.62
C ILE A 26 -8.46 7.56 5.27
N THR A 27 -7.67 7.80 6.31
CA THR A 27 -7.68 9.10 7.00
C THR A 27 -6.73 10.12 6.36
N HIS A 28 -5.65 9.64 5.74
CA HIS A 28 -4.62 10.48 5.12
C HIS A 28 -4.03 9.80 3.89
N TYR A 29 -3.52 10.61 2.96
CA TYR A 29 -2.66 10.12 1.90
C TYR A 29 -1.20 10.01 2.37
N CYS A 30 -0.47 9.14 1.69
CA CYS A 30 0.98 9.03 1.72
C CYS A 30 1.52 9.21 0.30
N TYR A 31 2.49 10.11 0.16
CA TYR A 31 3.13 10.43 -1.12
C TYR A 31 4.52 9.79 -1.27
N TYR A 32 4.90 8.92 -0.33
CA TYR A 32 6.14 8.15 -0.41
C TYR A 32 6.04 7.12 -1.55
N PRO A 33 6.95 7.09 -2.55
CA PRO A 33 6.79 6.18 -3.68
C PRO A 33 6.98 4.71 -3.31
N ILE A 34 6.05 3.86 -3.76
CA ILE A 34 6.12 2.40 -3.61
C ILE A 34 5.87 1.70 -4.93
N VAL A 35 6.43 0.50 -5.07
CA VAL A 35 6.16 -0.43 -6.17
C VAL A 35 5.33 -1.58 -5.63
N ILE A 36 4.26 -1.92 -6.35
CA ILE A 36 3.42 -3.09 -6.09
C ILE A 36 3.64 -4.06 -7.24
N GLU A 37 4.08 -5.27 -6.93
CA GLU A 37 4.23 -6.36 -7.87
C GLU A 37 3.10 -7.37 -7.61
N ASP A 38 2.29 -7.65 -8.62
CA ASP A 38 1.37 -8.78 -8.60
C ASP A 38 1.83 -9.87 -9.57
N LYS A 39 0.97 -10.85 -9.85
CA LYS A 39 1.35 -11.99 -10.73
C LYS A 39 1.51 -11.61 -12.20
N ASP A 40 0.88 -10.53 -12.65
CA ASP A 40 0.75 -10.17 -14.07
C ASP A 40 1.43 -8.83 -14.40
N ASP A 41 1.63 -7.95 -13.41
CA ASP A 41 2.06 -6.57 -13.64
C ASP A 41 2.85 -5.96 -12.46
N ILE A 42 3.50 -4.82 -12.73
CA ILE A 42 4.19 -3.98 -11.77
C ILE A 42 3.58 -2.58 -11.80
N TYR A 43 3.04 -2.15 -10.67
CA TYR A 43 2.45 -0.83 -10.52
C TYR A 43 3.31 0.10 -9.65
N PHE A 44 3.54 1.32 -10.14
CA PHE A 44 4.24 2.36 -9.39
C PHE A 44 3.23 3.34 -8.78
N SER A 45 3.13 3.37 -7.45
CA SER A 45 2.27 4.31 -6.74
C SER A 45 3.05 5.44 -6.09
N LYS A 46 2.66 6.68 -6.41
CA LYS A 46 3.12 7.92 -5.74
C LYS A 46 2.10 8.49 -4.77
N LYS A 47 0.92 7.87 -4.68
CA LYS A 47 -0.19 8.31 -3.83
C LYS A 47 -0.95 7.08 -3.39
N TRP A 48 -0.89 6.78 -2.11
CA TRP A 48 -1.53 5.62 -1.50
C TRP A 48 -1.95 5.94 -0.06
N GLY A 49 -2.65 5.03 0.60
CA GLY A 49 -2.99 5.14 2.02
C GLY A 49 -3.35 3.80 2.61
N ILE A 50 -3.54 3.76 3.93
CA ILE A 50 -3.99 2.56 4.65
C ILE A 50 -5.33 2.88 5.34
N ASN A 51 -6.35 2.05 5.09
CA ASN A 51 -7.66 2.18 5.73
C ASN A 51 -7.69 1.49 7.11
N SER A 52 -8.80 1.65 7.82
CA SER A 52 -9.02 1.03 9.15
C SER A 52 -9.01 -0.51 9.12
N GLU A 53 -9.25 -1.13 7.97
CA GLU A 53 -9.24 -2.58 7.78
C GLU A 53 -7.84 -3.15 7.54
N GLY A 54 -6.82 -2.29 7.46
CA GLY A 54 -5.44 -2.70 7.20
C GLY A 54 -5.17 -2.99 5.72
N GLU A 55 -5.93 -2.37 4.82
CA GLU A 55 -5.72 -2.45 3.39
C GLU A 55 -4.93 -1.26 2.89
N LEU A 56 -3.91 -1.52 2.08
CA LEU A 56 -3.16 -0.50 1.36
C LEU A 56 -3.86 -0.20 0.04
N ILE A 57 -4.43 1.00 -0.09
CA ILE A 57 -5.05 1.49 -1.34
C ILE A 57 -3.97 2.17 -2.16
N TYR A 58 -3.57 1.61 -3.31
CA TYR A 58 -2.46 2.12 -4.13
C TYR A 58 -2.88 2.71 -5.48
N ASN A 59 -4.13 2.49 -5.89
CA ASN A 59 -4.71 3.12 -7.08
C ASN A 59 -6.15 3.54 -6.81
N PHE A 60 -6.32 4.79 -6.40
CA PHE A 60 -7.62 5.42 -6.11
C PHE A 60 -8.55 5.49 -7.32
N LYS A 61 -8.06 5.46 -8.56
CA LYS A 61 -8.93 5.52 -9.75
C LYS A 61 -9.57 4.16 -10.07
N LYS A 62 -8.90 3.07 -9.69
CA LYS A 62 -9.31 1.70 -9.97
C LYS A 62 -9.79 0.95 -8.72
N ASN A 63 -9.74 1.61 -7.56
CA ASN A 63 -9.94 1.00 -6.25
C ASN A 63 -9.08 -0.27 -6.06
N TRP A 64 -7.80 -0.19 -6.44
CA TRP A 64 -6.88 -1.30 -6.22
C TRP A 64 -6.24 -1.21 -4.85
N PHE A 65 -6.25 -2.34 -4.17
CA PHE A 65 -5.77 -2.45 -2.81
C PHE A 65 -5.02 -3.76 -2.57
N VAL A 66 -4.23 -3.78 -1.49
CA VAL A 66 -3.60 -4.97 -0.94
C VAL A 66 -4.06 -5.13 0.50
N ASN A 67 -4.73 -6.24 0.81
CA ASN A 67 -4.94 -6.62 2.21
C ASN A 67 -3.60 -7.02 2.83
N LEU A 68 -3.09 -6.21 3.76
CA LEU A 68 -1.74 -6.38 4.28
C LEU A 68 -1.58 -7.63 5.16
N LYS A 69 -2.66 -8.14 5.74
CA LYS A 69 -2.65 -9.42 6.48
C LYS A 69 -2.50 -10.59 5.53
N MET A 70 -3.29 -10.64 4.46
CA MET A 70 -3.19 -11.70 3.44
C MET A 70 -1.85 -11.65 2.71
N TYR A 71 -1.28 -10.46 2.50
CA TYR A 71 0.05 -10.30 1.94
C TYR A 71 1.14 -10.94 2.81
N GLU A 72 1.11 -10.69 4.12
CA GLU A 72 2.07 -11.28 5.07
C GLU A 72 1.91 -12.81 5.15
N GLU A 73 0.67 -13.31 5.09
CA GLU A 73 0.38 -14.75 5.07
C GLU A 73 0.63 -15.43 3.71
N ASN A 74 1.15 -14.70 2.71
CA ASN A 74 1.36 -15.15 1.32
C ASN A 74 0.09 -15.67 0.62
N LYS A 75 -1.09 -15.16 1.02
CA LYS A 75 -2.41 -15.46 0.43
C LYS A 75 -2.90 -14.36 -0.53
N SER A 76 -2.16 -13.27 -0.65
CA SER A 76 -2.49 -12.16 -1.55
C SER A 76 -2.09 -12.44 -3.00
N PHE A 77 -2.78 -11.80 -3.94
CA PHE A 77 -2.33 -11.72 -5.34
C PHE A 77 -1.07 -10.85 -5.49
N CYS A 78 -0.89 -9.88 -4.60
CA CYS A 78 0.32 -9.10 -4.49
C CYS A 78 1.49 -9.99 -4.04
N LYS A 79 2.54 -10.03 -4.85
CA LYS A 79 3.78 -10.80 -4.63
C LYS A 79 4.81 -9.98 -3.85
N GLY A 80 4.85 -8.68 -4.07
CA GLY A 80 5.82 -7.82 -3.40
C GLY A 80 5.38 -6.37 -3.31
N ILE A 81 5.74 -5.75 -2.19
CA ILE A 81 5.73 -4.30 -2.02
C ILE A 81 7.17 -3.87 -1.81
N TYR A 82 7.61 -2.85 -2.54
CA TYR A 82 8.98 -2.37 -2.48
C TYR A 82 9.01 -0.85 -2.33
N SER A 83 9.94 -0.36 -1.52
CA SER A 83 10.36 1.04 -1.50
C SER A 83 11.73 1.18 -2.14
N LYS A 84 12.05 2.41 -2.55
CA LYS A 84 13.37 2.76 -3.09
C LYS A 84 14.49 2.48 -2.08
#